data_AF-A0A494W323-F1
#
_entry.id   AF-A0A494W323-F1
#
_cell.length_a   1.000
_cell.length_b   1.000
_cell.length_c   1.000
_cell.angle_alpha   90.00
_cell.angle_beta   90.00
_cell.angle_gamma   90.00
#
_symmetry.space_group_name_H-M   'P 1'
#
loop_
_entity.id
_entity.type
_entity.pdbx_description
1 polymer ?
#
loop_
_entity_poly.entity_id
_entity_poly.type
_entity_poly.pdbx_seq_one_letter_code
_entity_poly.pdbx_strand_id
1 'polypeptide(L)'
;MILFSKRNLHYTDYKWNAYLYNDPRVTGKPDDTIFTKEEGNEVIYLINKLMLMWDYRFANTGNKMEKLIHDKLPAEITRQDEVQEWLKVNLKF
;
A
#
# COMPACT_ATOMS: atom_id res chain seq x y z
N MET A 1 -11.83 7.49 -10.58
CA MET A 1 -11.03 6.28 -10.30
C MET A 1 -9.61 6.72 -10.00
N ILE A 2 -9.10 6.38 -8.83
CA ILE A 2 -7.73 6.74 -8.45
C ILE A 2 -6.80 5.78 -9.19
N LEU A 3 -5.86 6.34 -9.94
CA LEU A 3 -4.91 5.61 -10.79
C LEU A 3 -3.50 5.72 -10.21
N PHE A 4 -3.33 5.44 -8.91
CA PHE A 4 -1.99 5.32 -8.36
C PHE A 4 -1.36 4.08 -8.99
N SER A 5 -0.22 4.26 -9.64
CA SER A 5 0.41 3.25 -10.47
C SER A 5 1.91 3.23 -10.22
N LYS A 6 2.61 2.28 -10.85
CA LYS A 6 4.07 2.19 -10.80
C LYS A 6 4.77 3.50 -11.16
N ARG A 7 4.20 4.33 -12.03
CA ARG A 7 4.77 5.63 -12.42
C ARG A 7 4.68 6.68 -11.32
N ASN A 8 3.79 6.48 -10.36
CA ASN A 8 3.62 7.37 -9.23
C ASN A 8 4.53 7.00 -8.08
N LEU A 9 5.07 5.78 -8.03
CA LEU A 9 6.01 5.37 -6.99
C LEU A 9 7.26 6.26 -7.01
N HIS A 10 7.69 6.66 -5.83
CA HIS A 10 8.93 7.40 -5.60
C HIS A 10 10.14 6.47 -5.54
N TYR A 11 9.99 5.29 -4.94
CA TYR A 11 11.06 4.31 -4.79
C TYR A 11 11.11 3.34 -5.98
N THR A 12 12.32 2.88 -6.30
CA THR A 12 12.57 2.05 -7.50
C THR A 12 13.09 0.64 -7.19
N ASP A 13 13.38 0.35 -5.93
CA ASP A 13 13.94 -0.89 -5.41
C ASP A 13 12.89 -1.98 -5.14
N TYR A 14 11.63 -1.73 -5.52
CA TYR A 14 10.57 -2.71 -5.44
C TYR A 14 10.82 -3.96 -6.29
N LYS A 15 10.49 -5.12 -5.72
CA LYS A 15 10.29 -6.37 -6.42
C LYS A 15 8.94 -6.34 -7.14
N TRP A 16 8.86 -7.09 -8.25
CA TRP A 16 7.69 -7.13 -9.13
C TRP A 16 7.35 -8.57 -9.46
N ASN A 17 6.93 -9.31 -8.43
CA ASN A 17 6.55 -10.71 -8.61
C ASN A 17 5.19 -10.81 -9.30
N ALA A 18 5.02 -11.85 -10.10
CA ALA A 18 3.73 -12.17 -10.69
C ALA A 18 2.85 -12.88 -9.65
N TYR A 19 1.66 -12.34 -9.43
CA TYR A 19 0.64 -12.96 -8.59
C TYR A 19 -0.37 -13.72 -9.44
N LEU A 20 -0.94 -14.78 -8.87
CA LEU A 20 -2.05 -15.50 -9.49
C LEU A 20 -3.30 -14.61 -9.53
N TYR A 21 -4.22 -14.96 -10.43
CA TYR A 21 -5.52 -14.33 -10.46
C TYR A 21 -6.26 -14.54 -9.12
N ASN A 22 -6.78 -13.45 -8.53
CA ASN A 22 -7.41 -13.39 -7.20
C ASN A 22 -6.50 -13.70 -6.00
N ASP A 23 -5.20 -13.47 -6.11
CA ASP A 23 -4.32 -13.53 -4.93
C ASP A 23 -4.74 -12.47 -3.89
N PRO A 24 -4.95 -12.84 -2.61
CA PRO A 24 -5.42 -11.91 -1.58
C PRO A 24 -4.41 -10.79 -1.27
N ARG A 25 -3.13 -10.96 -1.63
CA ARG A 25 -2.10 -9.92 -1.46
C ARG A 25 -2.33 -8.71 -2.37
N VAL A 26 -3.04 -8.90 -3.47
CA VAL A 26 -3.31 -7.86 -4.48
C VAL A 26 -4.79 -7.74 -4.84
N THR A 27 -5.69 -8.39 -4.09
CA THR A 27 -7.15 -8.35 -4.32
C THR A 27 -7.94 -8.37 -3.01
N GLY A 28 -9.23 -8.07 -3.07
CA GLY A 28 -10.10 -8.11 -1.87
C GLY A 28 -10.09 -6.83 -1.04
N LYS A 29 -10.19 -6.97 0.28
CA LYS A 29 -10.09 -5.90 1.28
C LYS A 29 -8.86 -6.18 2.14
N PRO A 30 -8.20 -5.13 2.69
CA PRO A 30 -7.16 -5.34 3.69
C PRO A 30 -7.67 -6.19 4.85
N ASP A 31 -7.00 -7.31 5.10
CA ASP A 31 -7.32 -8.31 6.12
C ASP A 31 -6.03 -8.87 6.75
N ASP A 32 -6.09 -10.09 7.26
CA ASP A 32 -4.95 -10.78 7.89
C ASP A 32 -3.89 -11.29 6.90
N THR A 33 -4.05 -11.01 5.61
CA THR A 33 -3.07 -11.32 4.58
C THR A 33 -1.72 -10.65 4.88
N ILE A 34 -0.65 -11.44 4.79
CA ILE A 34 0.74 -10.97 4.96
C ILE A 34 1.07 -9.97 3.84
N PHE A 35 1.55 -8.80 4.25
CA PHE A 35 1.95 -7.69 3.42
C PHE A 35 3.47 -7.59 3.30
N THR A 36 3.97 -7.47 2.08
CA THR A 36 5.39 -7.30 1.77
C THR A 36 5.65 -5.88 1.28
N LYS A 37 6.26 -5.04 2.12
CA LYS A 37 6.57 -3.64 1.76
C LYS A 37 7.58 -3.47 0.63
N GLU A 38 8.32 -4.53 0.30
CA GLU A 38 9.29 -4.57 -0.80
C GLU A 38 8.65 -4.98 -2.14
N GLU A 39 7.39 -5.43 -2.12
CA GLU A 39 6.69 -5.83 -3.33
C GLU A 39 5.83 -4.68 -3.87
N GLY A 40 6.20 -4.18 -5.05
CA GLY A 40 5.57 -3.01 -5.64
C GLY A 40 4.09 -3.22 -5.97
N ASN A 41 3.70 -4.45 -6.35
CA ASN A 41 2.29 -4.76 -6.63
C ASN A 41 1.41 -4.67 -5.36
N GLU A 42 1.91 -5.19 -4.23
CA GLU A 42 1.20 -5.14 -2.95
C GLU A 42 1.11 -3.72 -2.41
N VAL A 43 2.19 -2.95 -2.51
CA VAL A 43 2.22 -1.53 -2.10
C VAL A 43 1.21 -0.71 -2.89
N ILE A 44 1.22 -0.84 -4.22
CA ILE A 44 0.25 -0.14 -5.09
C ILE A 44 -1.18 -0.58 -4.78
N TYR A 45 -1.41 -1.87 -4.61
CA TYR A 45 -2.71 -2.40 -4.26
C TYR A 45 -3.24 -1.78 -2.96
N LEU A 46 -2.44 -1.83 -1.89
CA LEU A 46 -2.82 -1.35 -0.57
C LEU A 46 -3.10 0.15 -0.61
N ILE A 47 -2.20 0.94 -1.21
CA ILE A 47 -2.39 2.39 -1.37
C ILE A 47 -3.70 2.69 -2.10
N ASN A 48 -3.96 2.06 -3.25
CA ASN A 48 -5.19 2.31 -4.00
C ASN A 48 -6.44 1.93 -3.19
N LYS A 49 -6.41 0.81 -2.45
CA LYS A 49 -7.51 0.39 -1.59
C LYS A 49 -7.80 1.39 -0.47
N LEU A 50 -6.75 1.86 0.20
CA LEU A 50 -6.89 2.85 1.27
C LEU A 50 -7.37 4.20 0.75
N MET A 51 -6.83 4.64 -0.39
CA MET A 51 -7.30 5.87 -1.03
C MET A 51 -8.78 5.79 -1.43
N LEU A 52 -9.24 4.65 -1.94
CA LEU A 52 -10.67 4.42 -2.21
C LEU A 52 -11.50 4.40 -0.92
N MET A 53 -11.03 3.70 0.11
CA MET A 53 -11.73 3.56 1.40
C MET A 53 -11.88 4.89 2.13
N TRP A 54 -10.90 5.80 2.01
CA TRP A 54 -10.87 7.10 2.68
C TRP A 54 -11.25 8.28 1.76
N ASP A 55 -11.75 8.00 0.56
CA ASP A 55 -12.11 8.98 -0.49
C ASP A 55 -10.99 10.00 -0.83
N TYR A 56 -9.73 9.55 -0.82
CA TYR A 56 -8.59 10.37 -1.23
C TYR A 56 -8.37 10.31 -2.74
N ARG A 57 -8.29 11.47 -3.39
CA ARG A 57 -8.28 11.56 -4.86
C ARG A 57 -6.95 11.98 -5.48
N PHE A 58 -5.98 12.37 -4.67
CA PHE A 58 -4.70 12.93 -5.14
C PHE A 58 -3.57 11.91 -5.05
N ALA A 59 -2.81 11.75 -6.13
CA ALA A 59 -1.64 10.86 -6.17
C ALA A 59 -0.60 11.21 -5.09
N ASN A 60 -0.44 12.50 -4.77
CA ASN A 60 0.44 12.96 -3.69
C ASN A 60 0.10 12.33 -2.33
N THR A 61 -1.17 12.04 -2.07
CA THR A 61 -1.57 11.31 -0.87
C THR A 61 -1.03 9.88 -0.88
N GLY A 62 -1.11 9.21 -2.02
CA GLY A 62 -0.50 7.89 -2.22
C GLY A 62 1.03 7.92 -2.03
N ASN A 63 1.71 8.96 -2.52
CA ASN A 63 3.14 9.14 -2.27
C ASN A 63 3.49 9.34 -0.79
N LYS A 64 2.66 10.07 -0.03
CA LYS A 64 2.84 10.19 1.42
C LYS A 64 2.71 8.83 2.10
N MET A 65 1.72 8.02 1.69
CA MET A 65 1.54 6.65 2.20
C MET A 65 2.73 5.75 1.84
N GLU A 66 3.17 5.77 0.59
CA GLU A 66 4.33 5.02 0.09
C GLU A 66 5.58 5.31 0.94
N LYS A 67 5.88 6.59 1.17
CA LYS A 67 7.02 7.00 2.01
C LYS A 67 6.92 6.48 3.44
N LEU A 68 5.72 6.51 4.04
CA LEU A 68 5.51 5.97 5.38
C LEU A 68 5.71 4.45 5.40
N ILE A 69 5.14 3.73 4.43
CA ILE A 69 5.28 2.27 4.29
C ILE A 69 6.76 1.88 4.13
N HIS A 70 7.47 2.56 3.25
CA HIS A 70 8.84 2.23 2.90
C HIS A 70 9.81 2.55 4.04
N ASP A 71 9.78 3.78 4.54
CA ASP A 71 10.82 4.30 5.44
C ASP A 71 10.52 4.11 6.92
N LYS A 72 9.24 4.02 7.29
CA LYS A 72 8.80 4.15 8.69
C LYS A 72 7.96 2.98 9.19
N LEU A 73 7.49 2.09 8.32
CA LEU A 73 6.69 0.94 8.75
C LEU A 73 7.56 0.02 9.64
N PRO A 74 7.15 -0.19 10.91
CA PRO A 74 7.83 -1.11 11.81
C PRO A 74 7.84 -2.54 11.27
N ALA A 75 8.91 -3.28 11.51
CA ALA A 75 9.05 -4.65 11.02
C ALA A 75 8.08 -5.65 11.71
N GLU A 76 7.54 -5.29 12.86
CA GLU A 76 6.51 -6.07 13.57
C GLU A 76 5.14 -6.02 12.87
N ILE A 77 4.87 -4.97 12.09
CA ILE A 77 3.61 -4.80 11.38
C ILE A 77 3.71 -5.49 10.03
N THR A 78 3.02 -6.62 9.91
CA THR A 78 3.18 -7.51 8.74
C THR A 78 1.86 -7.82 8.04
N ARG A 79 0.70 -7.48 8.61
CA ARG A 79 -0.61 -7.74 8.01
C ARG A 79 -1.20 -6.50 7.36
N GLN A 80 -1.99 -6.67 6.29
CA GLN A 80 -2.58 -5.56 5.57
C GLN A 80 -3.51 -4.70 6.45
N ASP A 81 -4.30 -5.32 7.32
CA ASP A 81 -5.17 -4.64 8.27
C ASP A 81 -4.38 -3.82 9.31
N GLU A 82 -3.31 -4.37 9.86
CA GLU A 82 -2.43 -3.64 10.79
C GLU A 82 -1.72 -2.47 10.10
N VAL A 83 -1.24 -2.65 8.86
CA VAL A 83 -0.64 -1.56 8.07
C VAL A 83 -1.65 -0.45 7.83
N GLN A 84 -2.91 -0.80 7.54
CA GLN A 84 -4.00 0.16 7.40
C GLN A 84 -4.19 0.98 8.68
N GLU A 85 -4.29 0.31 9.84
CA GLU A 85 -4.46 1.00 11.12
C GLU A 85 -3.27 1.91 11.45
N TRP A 86 -2.05 1.42 11.24
CA TRP A 86 -0.84 2.18 11.45
C TRP A 86 -0.76 3.40 10.55
N LEU A 87 -1.09 3.27 9.26
CA LEU A 87 -1.15 4.39 8.32
C LEU A 87 -2.20 5.40 8.74
N LYS A 88 -3.37 4.97 9.21
CA LYS A 88 -4.42 5.88 9.66
C LYS A 88 -3.97 6.76 10.84
N VAL A 89 -3.12 6.23 11.72
CA VAL A 89 -2.55 6.97 12.87
C VAL A 89 -1.39 7.88 12.46
N ASN A 90 -0.55 7.44 11.53
CA ASN A 90 0.70 8.13 11.17
C ASN A 90 0.58 9.07 9.97
N LEU A 91 -0.44 8.90 9.12
CA LEU A 91 -0.69 9.76 7.96
C LEU A 91 -1.27 11.10 8.42
N LYS A 92 -0.39 12.09 8.58
CA LYS A 92 -0.75 13.48 8.88
C LYS A 92 -0.69 14.33 7.61
N PHE A 93 -1.67 15.21 7.41
CA PHE A 93 -1.76 16.07 6.23
C PHE A 93 -1.13 17.42 6.44
#